data_AF-A0A1I0MI87-F1
#
_entry.id   AF-A0A1I0MI87-F1
#
_cell.length_a   1.000
_cell.length_b   1.000
_cell.length_c   1.000
_cell.angle_alpha   90.00
_cell.angle_beta   90.00
_cell.angle_gamma   90.00
#
_symmetry.space_group_name_H-M   'P 1'
#
loop_
_entity.id
_entity.type
_entity.pdbx_description
1 polymer ?
#
loop_
_entity_poly.entity_id
_entity_poly.type
_entity_poly.pdbx_seq_one_letter_code
_entity_poly.pdbx_strand_id
1 'polypeptide(L)' 'MTTVQCPECLADAGIEIERNILESGLQKTFECENCGHIWNVVF' A
#
# COMPACT_ATOMS: atom_id res chain seq x y z
N MET A 1 -4.01 -14.69 3.55
CA MET A 1 -3.11 -13.55 3.26
C MET A 1 -4.02 -12.42 2.83
N THR A 2 -4.06 -11.32 3.58
CA THR A 2 -4.91 -10.17 3.24
C THR A 2 -4.21 -9.38 2.15
N THR A 3 -4.67 -9.51 0.91
CA THR A 3 -4.12 -8.74 -0.21
C THR A 3 -4.66 -7.32 -0.13
N VAL A 4 -3.77 -6.35 0.05
CA VAL A 4 -4.10 -4.94 -0.16
C VAL A 4 -4.37 -4.81 -1.67
N GLN A 5 -5.35 -4.01 -2.10
CA GLN A 5 -5.61 -3.80 -3.52
C GLN A 5 -5.32 -2.34 -3.90
N CYS A 6 -4.87 -2.14 -5.14
CA CYS A 6 -4.71 -0.81 -5.69
C CYS A 6 -6.07 -0.12 -5.82
N PRO A 7 -6.26 1.08 -5.25
CA PRO A 7 -7.54 1.79 -5.32
C PRO A 7 -7.87 2.29 -6.75
N GLU A 8 -6.87 2.37 -7.62
CA GLU A 8 -7.03 2.93 -8.98
C GLU A 8 -7.39 1.85 -10.01
N CYS A 9 -6.63 0.75 -10.05
CA CYS A 9 -6.82 -0.30 -11.06
C CYS A 9 -7.40 -1.60 -10.50
N LEU A 10 -7.65 -1.67 -9.18
CA LEU A 10 -8.16 -2.85 -8.47
C LEU A 10 -7.27 -4.10 -8.56
N ALA A 11 -6.06 -3.97 -9.11
CA ALA A 11 -5.04 -5.01 -9.09
C ALA A 11 -4.56 -5.27 -7.65
N ASP A 12 -3.85 -6.39 -7.46
CA ASP A 12 -3.19 -6.66 -6.18
C ASP A 12 -2.21 -5.54 -5.85
N ALA A 13 -2.09 -5.21 -4.56
CA ALA A 13 -1.10 -4.25 -4.13
C ALA A 13 0.27 -4.76 -4.55
N GLY A 14 1.00 -3.88 -5.24
CA GLY A 14 2.35 -4.21 -5.63
C GLY A 14 3.28 -4.16 -4.42
N ILE A 15 4.44 -3.56 -4.61
CA ILE A 15 5.54 -3.64 -3.65
C ILE A 15 5.28 -2.65 -2.49
N GLU A 16 5.49 -3.11 -1.26
CA GLU A 16 5.64 -2.21 -0.10
C GLU A 16 6.97 -1.45 -0.28
N ILE A 17 6.88 -0.15 -0.54
CA ILE A 17 8.05 0.69 -0.78
C ILE A 17 8.49 1.46 0.46
N GLU A 18 7.58 1.65 1.43
CA GLU A 18 7.91 2.35 2.67
C GLU A 18 7.06 1.85 3.85
N ARG A 19 7.65 1.90 5.05
CA ARG A 19 7.00 1.54 6.29
C ARG A 19 7.34 2.54 7.40
N ASN A 20 6.33 3.24 7.89
CA ASN A 20 6.43 4.23 8.95
C ASN A 20 5.67 3.76 10.20
N ILE A 21 6.32 3.82 11.36
CA ILE A 21 5.69 3.55 12.65
C ILE A 21 5.22 4.89 13.21
N LEU A 22 3.91 5.07 13.33
CA LEU A 22 3.27 6.25 13.90
C LEU A 22 2.92 5.98 15.37
N GLU A 23 2.79 7.03 16.17
CA GLU A 23 2.32 6.91 17.57
C GLU A 23 0.92 6.26 17.66
N SER A 24 0.12 6.38 16.60
CA SER A 24 -1.25 5.85 16.51
C SER A 24 -1.39 4.54 15.72
N GLY A 25 -0.32 3.97 15.17
CA GLY A 25 -0.41 2.74 14.37
C GLY A 25 0.73 2.54 13.37
N LEU A 26 0.54 1.67 12.40
CA LEU A 26 1.54 1.37 11.37
C LEU A 26 1.07 1.90 10.01
N GLN A 27 1.80 2.85 9.43
CA GLN A 27 1.59 3.28 8.05
C GLN A 27 2.51 2.51 7.10
N LYS A 28 1.95 1.97 6.04
CA LYS A 28 2.66 1.29 4.96
C LYS A 28 2.32 1.94 3.63
N THR A 29 3.33 2.23 2.83
CA THR A 29 3.18 2.80 1.49
C THR A 29 3.41 1.71 0.45
N PHE A 30 2.47 1.60 -0.48
CA PHE A 30 2.49 0.62 -1.56
C PHE A 30 2.56 1.34 -2.90
N GLU A 31 3.31 0.76 -3.84
CA GLU A 31 3.31 1.12 -5.25
C GLU A 31 2.69 -0.01 -6.06
N CYS A 32 1.71 0.31 -6.92
CA CYS A 32 1.11 -0.68 -7.80
C CYS A 32 2.05 -0.98 -8.96
N GLU A 33 2.45 -2.24 -9.12
CA GLU A 33 3.28 -2.66 -10.27
C GLU A 33 2.56 -2.55 -11.62
N ASN A 34 1.23 -2.51 -11.64
CA ASN A 34 0.44 -2.48 -12.87
C ASN A 34 0.22 -1.06 -13.43
N CYS A 35 -0.12 -0.10 -12.57
CA CYS A 35 -0.41 1.28 -12.99
C CYS A 35 0.57 2.33 -12.41
N GLY A 36 1.47 1.94 -11.50
CA GLY A 36 2.41 2.86 -10.84
C GLY A 36 1.77 3.76 -9.79
N HIS A 37 0.49 3.52 -9.43
CA HIS A 37 -0.19 4.30 -8.40
C HIS A 37 0.44 4.06 -7.03
N ILE A 38 0.68 5.12 -6.27
CA ILE A 38 1.29 5.06 -4.93
C ILE A 38 0.25 5.49 -3.90
N TRP A 39 0.03 4.66 -2.87
CA TRP A 39 -0.91 4.98 -1.79
C TRP A 39 -0.43 4.46 -0.43
N ASN A 40 -0.91 5.10 0.63
CA ASN A 40 -0.62 4.71 2.00
C ASN A 40 -1.81 3.99 2.65
N VAL A 41 -1.53 2.92 3.38
CA VAL A 41 -2.49 2.18 4.20
C VAL A 41 -2.05 2.28 5.66
N VAL A 42 -2.98 2.64 6.54
CA VAL A 42 -2.74 2.70 7.99
C VAL A 42 -3.41 1.49 8.64
N PHE A 43 -2.63 0.74 9.42
CA PHE A 43 -3.03 -0.43 10.19
C PHE A 43 -3.03 -0.15 11.69
#